data_AF-A0A9D1ATA0-F1
#
_entry.id   AF-A0A9D1ATA0-F1
#
_cell.length_a   1.000
_cell.length_b   1.000
_cell.length_c   1.000
_cell.angle_alpha   90.00
_cell.angle_beta   90.00
_cell.angle_gamma   90.00
#
_symmetry.space_group_name_H-M   'P 1'
#
loop_
_entity.id
_entity.type
_entity.pdbx_description
1 polymer ?
#
loop_
_entity_poly.entity_id
_entity_poly.type
_entity_poly.pdbx_seq_one_letter_code
_entity_poly.pdbx_strand_id
1 'polypeptide(L)'
;MFWFDALESLFPDPDFWRHLAQDPSPPEPLPELEGCVVLLPVGEGYSLQLRISPDLSSSLSLCWGDRIEPIARDGPDGGCPHGLRWVELDAVCRSLAATHPEVIHPGPALLLLHRFAPICEGDDVGWIVAQLVEAFQTTTTLSKAQILDQIERIDLRGEGARWLPGPRGWGLQVDRGAPGSPCSLRLLDRAGAPGPDRAGAPGPDRAGAPGPDRAGAPGLALDAMVAGALDRVGPPRPVPASPLPPGLIPRPQHRLRLRLIHDDPQRPFPPVAAGVLAAVLDGLLRSAGRGRASVHSTGEARSVLSLRIVGGLQEGLQGVREALWWLGAPGPGVLDDGARPPLVLDRAPEEGWSGGLMAVDFEVVHLGPQDGYRIERAVLGGEHTIRTWLEVVGAGAVGPDGWQQIRCSDGGVLRIRVQRTGIAISFERLSPGVSAVVHRMIGDQGLVLAPMGIVAEAGHGILGVPWPSMSVVSSPRALHELLEAGPYSWWCRGPG
;
A
#
# COMPACT_ATOMS: atom_id res chain seq x y z
N MET A 1 -29.75 14.82 -13.36
CA MET A 1 -28.28 14.74 -13.44
C MET A 1 -27.93 13.44 -12.76
N PHE A 2 -27.48 12.45 -13.52
CA PHE A 2 -27.21 11.14 -12.94
C PHE A 2 -26.02 11.22 -12.01
N TRP A 3 -26.13 10.49 -10.91
CA TRP A 3 -25.18 10.47 -9.80
C TRP A 3 -23.76 10.07 -10.23
N PHE A 4 -23.63 9.35 -11.36
CA PHE A 4 -22.36 8.88 -11.91
C PHE A 4 -22.02 9.44 -13.29
N ASP A 5 -22.75 10.44 -13.83
CA ASP A 5 -22.52 10.95 -15.21
C ASP A 5 -21.03 11.29 -15.47
N ALA A 6 -20.36 11.89 -14.47
CA ALA A 6 -18.95 12.27 -14.57
C ALA A 6 -17.96 11.08 -14.50
N LEU A 7 -18.41 9.91 -14.03
CA LEU A 7 -17.58 8.72 -13.81
C LEU A 7 -17.93 7.55 -14.72
N GLU A 8 -19.07 7.58 -15.41
CA GLU A 8 -19.57 6.45 -16.19
C GLU A 8 -18.59 6.03 -17.29
N SER A 9 -17.92 6.99 -17.93
CA SER A 9 -16.87 6.71 -18.92
C SER A 9 -15.61 6.09 -18.32
N LEU A 10 -15.38 6.26 -17.02
CA LEU A 10 -14.20 5.75 -16.30
C LEU A 10 -14.42 4.34 -15.73
N PHE A 11 -15.67 3.93 -15.48
CA PHE A 11 -15.94 2.62 -14.88
C PHE A 11 -15.44 1.42 -15.71
N PRO A 12 -15.55 1.40 -17.05
CA PRO A 12 -14.99 0.31 -17.83
C PRO A 12 -13.45 0.26 -17.80
N ASP A 13 -12.78 1.37 -17.45
CA ASP A 13 -11.33 1.48 -17.47
C ASP A 13 -10.68 0.77 -16.25
N PRO A 14 -9.93 -0.33 -16.46
CA PRO A 14 -9.23 -0.98 -15.36
C PRO A 14 -8.09 -0.14 -14.77
N ASP A 15 -7.53 0.85 -15.49
CA ASP A 15 -6.53 1.76 -14.93
C ASP A 15 -7.15 2.70 -13.89
N PHE A 16 -8.34 3.24 -14.13
CA PHE A 16 -9.08 4.04 -13.14
C PHE A 16 -9.23 3.30 -11.80
N TRP A 17 -9.78 2.08 -11.78
CA TRP A 17 -9.96 1.32 -10.54
C TRP A 17 -8.63 0.94 -9.87
N ARG A 18 -7.60 0.66 -10.66
CA ARG A 18 -6.26 0.41 -10.12
C ARG A 18 -5.72 1.62 -9.42
N HIS A 19 -5.80 2.80 -10.05
CA HIS A 19 -5.29 4.04 -9.49
C HIS A 19 -6.14 4.53 -8.32
N LEU A 20 -7.47 4.38 -8.37
CA LEU A 20 -8.38 4.82 -7.31
C LEU A 20 -8.02 4.22 -5.95
N ALA A 21 -7.46 3.01 -5.97
CA ALA A 21 -7.03 2.33 -4.77
C ALA A 21 -5.53 2.40 -4.48
N GLN A 22 -4.71 2.87 -5.42
CA GLN A 22 -3.27 2.99 -5.23
C GLN A 22 -2.94 4.24 -4.43
N ASP A 23 -2.13 4.04 -3.40
CA ASP A 23 -1.25 5.05 -2.82
C ASP A 23 0.17 4.67 -3.29
N PRO A 24 0.88 5.52 -4.06
CA PRO A 24 0.60 6.94 -4.33
C PRO A 24 -0.37 7.20 -5.49
N SER A 25 -0.84 8.45 -5.56
CA SER A 25 -1.64 9.08 -6.62
C SER A 25 -1.17 8.68 -8.04
N PRO A 26 -2.08 8.72 -9.04
CA PRO A 26 -1.72 8.41 -10.41
C PRO A 26 -0.56 9.31 -10.89
N PRO A 27 0.29 8.81 -11.81
CA PRO A 27 1.44 9.57 -12.30
C PRO A 27 1.03 10.87 -12.99
N GLU A 28 -0.18 10.92 -13.55
CA GLU A 28 -0.78 12.10 -14.12
C GLU A 28 -2.16 12.31 -13.48
N PRO A 29 -2.50 13.55 -13.07
CA PRO A 29 -3.83 13.85 -12.55
C PRO A 29 -4.89 13.62 -13.64
N LEU A 30 -6.08 13.19 -13.24
CA LEU A 30 -7.23 13.01 -14.14
C LEU A 30 -8.08 14.30 -14.17
N PRO A 31 -7.87 15.20 -15.15
CA PRO A 31 -8.55 16.50 -15.19
C PRO A 31 -10.06 16.37 -15.27
N GLU A 32 -10.60 15.28 -15.84
CA GLU A 32 -12.03 14.98 -15.87
C GLU A 32 -12.66 14.84 -14.47
N LEU A 33 -11.85 14.65 -13.42
CA LEU A 33 -12.30 14.62 -12.04
C LEU A 33 -12.25 15.98 -11.35
N GLU A 34 -11.87 17.06 -12.04
CA GLU A 34 -11.85 18.39 -11.44
C GLU A 34 -13.26 18.82 -11.00
N GLY A 35 -13.44 18.99 -9.69
CA GLY A 35 -14.75 19.28 -9.11
C GLY A 35 -15.72 18.11 -9.10
N CYS A 36 -15.26 16.87 -9.32
CA CYS A 36 -16.11 15.69 -9.32
C CYS A 36 -16.75 15.47 -7.94
N VAL A 37 -18.07 15.52 -7.91
CA VAL A 37 -18.90 15.28 -6.72
C VAL A 37 -20.00 14.30 -7.08
N VAL A 38 -19.97 13.14 -6.43
CA VAL A 38 -20.99 12.11 -6.50
C VAL A 38 -21.88 12.26 -5.27
N LEU A 39 -23.15 12.59 -5.50
CA LEU A 39 -24.17 12.53 -4.45
C LEU A 39 -24.81 11.13 -4.46
N LEU A 40 -25.12 10.58 -3.31
CA LEU A 40 -25.72 9.26 -3.17
C LEU A 40 -26.91 9.40 -2.21
N PRO A 41 -28.14 9.54 -2.72
CA PRO A 41 -29.31 9.75 -1.89
C PRO A 41 -29.55 8.46 -1.12
N VAL A 42 -29.45 8.56 0.20
CA VAL A 42 -29.70 7.38 1.03
C VAL A 42 -31.19 7.32 1.33
N GLY A 43 -31.88 8.45 1.49
CA GLY A 43 -33.32 8.59 1.72
C GLY A 43 -33.64 9.53 2.89
N GLU A 44 -34.92 9.85 3.12
CA GLU A 44 -35.36 10.68 4.27
C GLU A 44 -34.66 12.05 4.38
N GLY A 45 -34.25 12.62 3.24
CA GLY A 45 -33.51 13.88 3.19
C GLY A 45 -32.02 13.76 3.48
N TYR A 46 -31.49 12.54 3.65
CA TYR A 46 -30.07 12.26 3.79
C TYR A 46 -29.45 11.81 2.47
N SER A 47 -28.20 12.24 2.25
CA SER A 47 -27.34 11.74 1.18
C SER A 47 -25.89 11.65 1.63
N LEU A 48 -25.12 10.76 1.01
CA LEU A 48 -23.66 10.82 1.08
C LEU A 48 -23.14 11.64 -0.09
N GLN A 49 -22.15 12.49 0.18
CA GLN A 49 -21.40 13.23 -0.82
C GLN A 49 -19.98 12.67 -0.87
N LEU A 50 -19.65 12.00 -1.97
CA LEU A 50 -18.30 11.57 -2.29
C LEU A 50 -17.67 12.59 -3.24
N ARG A 51 -16.61 13.25 -2.79
CA ARG A 51 -15.78 14.10 -3.64
C ARG A 51 -14.54 13.32 -4.05
N ILE A 52 -14.21 13.34 -5.34
CA ILE A 52 -13.01 12.71 -5.88
C ILE A 52 -12.20 13.81 -6.57
N SER A 53 -10.95 13.94 -6.19
CA SER A 53 -10.02 14.90 -6.79
C SER A 53 -9.28 14.27 -8.00
N PRO A 54 -8.67 15.08 -8.88
CA PRO A 54 -7.83 14.59 -9.98
C PRO A 54 -6.68 13.66 -9.58
N ASP A 55 -6.17 13.78 -8.35
CA ASP A 55 -5.14 12.91 -7.77
C ASP A 55 -5.70 11.64 -7.11
N LEU A 56 -7.00 11.39 -7.29
CA LEU A 56 -7.79 10.29 -6.72
C LEU A 56 -7.88 10.27 -5.20
N SER A 57 -7.44 11.33 -4.53
CA SER A 57 -7.84 11.59 -3.14
C SER A 57 -9.35 11.74 -3.09
N SER A 58 -9.96 11.30 -2.00
CA SER A 58 -11.41 11.30 -1.90
C SER A 58 -11.87 11.68 -0.51
N SER A 59 -12.98 12.39 -0.41
CA SER A 59 -13.63 12.68 0.87
C SER A 59 -15.09 12.27 0.84
N LEU A 60 -15.56 11.80 1.98
CA LEU A 60 -16.93 11.39 2.18
C LEU A 60 -17.57 12.29 3.22
N SER A 61 -18.71 12.87 2.89
CA SER A 61 -19.50 13.71 3.78
C SER A 61 -20.94 13.21 3.87
N LEU A 62 -21.57 13.39 5.03
CA LEU A 62 -23.00 13.22 5.21
C LEU A 62 -23.70 14.56 4.96
N CYS A 63 -24.76 14.55 4.17
CA CYS A 63 -25.57 15.73 3.89
C CYS A 63 -27.01 15.54 4.39
N TRP A 64 -27.57 16.60 4.99
CA TRP A 64 -28.99 16.67 5.36
C TRP A 64 -29.46 18.13 5.41
N GLY A 65 -30.52 18.45 4.64
CA GLY A 65 -30.88 19.84 4.36
C GLY A 65 -29.68 20.62 3.79
N ASP A 66 -29.38 21.79 4.35
CA ASP A 66 -28.23 22.62 3.94
C ASP A 66 -26.92 22.26 4.66
N ARG A 67 -26.91 21.18 5.46
CA ARG A 67 -25.74 20.77 6.24
C ARG A 67 -24.92 19.74 5.49
N ILE A 68 -23.60 19.90 5.55
CA ILE A 68 -22.59 18.98 5.02
C ILE A 68 -21.58 18.74 6.13
N GLU A 69 -21.46 17.48 6.56
CA GLU A 69 -20.55 17.07 7.63
C GLU A 69 -19.55 16.06 7.10
N PRO A 70 -18.24 16.35 7.13
CA PRO A 70 -17.21 15.39 6.73
C PRO A 70 -17.21 14.17 7.67
N ILE A 71 -17.33 12.96 7.11
CA ILE A 71 -17.28 11.71 7.88
C ILE A 71 -15.99 10.93 7.65
N ALA A 72 -15.34 11.10 6.50
CA ALA A 72 -14.05 10.47 6.23
C ALA A 72 -13.27 11.19 5.12
N ARG A 73 -11.95 11.02 5.12
CA ARG A 73 -11.06 11.52 4.07
C ARG A 73 -9.97 10.50 3.81
N ASP A 74 -9.85 10.12 2.54
CA ASP A 74 -8.75 9.35 2.01
C ASP A 74 -7.77 10.28 1.30
N GLY A 75 -6.49 10.18 1.65
CA GLY A 75 -5.45 11.04 1.09
C GLY A 75 -4.06 10.77 1.68
N PRO A 76 -3.02 11.30 1.01
CA PRO A 76 -1.61 11.01 1.31
C PRO A 76 -1.17 11.44 2.72
N ASP A 77 -1.89 12.38 3.33
CA ASP A 77 -1.65 12.86 4.69
C ASP A 77 -2.01 11.84 5.78
N GLY A 78 -2.38 10.60 5.42
CA GLY A 78 -2.71 9.54 6.36
C GLY A 78 -3.99 9.81 7.17
N GLY A 79 -4.91 10.60 6.60
CA GLY A 79 -6.25 10.79 7.14
C GLY A 79 -6.95 9.45 7.34
N CYS A 80 -7.74 9.30 8.39
CA CYS A 80 -8.52 8.08 8.59
C CYS A 80 -9.60 8.02 7.50
N PRO A 81 -9.50 7.12 6.50
CA PRO A 81 -10.51 7.04 5.46
C PRO A 81 -11.76 6.30 5.96
N HIS A 82 -11.77 5.78 7.18
CA HIS A 82 -12.74 4.75 7.58
C HIS A 82 -13.99 5.32 8.26
N GLY A 83 -14.93 5.81 7.46
CA GLY A 83 -16.18 6.40 7.96
C GLY A 83 -17.33 5.42 8.19
N LEU A 84 -17.25 4.20 7.62
CA LEU A 84 -18.39 3.27 7.52
C LEU A 84 -18.03 1.86 7.98
N ARG A 85 -18.97 1.20 8.65
CA ARG A 85 -18.96 -0.27 8.77
C ARG A 85 -19.44 -0.91 7.48
N TRP A 86 -19.05 -2.15 7.22
CA TRP A 86 -19.51 -2.88 6.04
C TRP A 86 -21.03 -3.03 5.95
N VAL A 87 -21.69 -3.26 7.08
CA VAL A 87 -23.16 -3.33 7.15
C VAL A 87 -23.83 -1.99 6.82
N GLU A 88 -23.17 -0.87 7.12
CA GLU A 88 -23.67 0.49 6.82
C GLU A 88 -23.49 0.80 5.34
N LEU A 89 -22.30 0.50 4.80
CA LEU A 89 -21.99 0.62 3.38
C LEU A 89 -22.98 -0.20 2.52
N ASP A 90 -23.19 -1.46 2.87
CA ASP A 90 -24.12 -2.34 2.16
C ASP A 90 -25.56 -1.81 2.20
N ALA A 91 -26.03 -1.37 3.37
CA ALA A 91 -27.36 -0.78 3.52
C ALA A 91 -27.54 0.45 2.64
N VAL A 92 -26.53 1.33 2.59
CA VAL A 92 -26.51 2.50 1.69
C VAL A 92 -26.63 2.08 0.23
N CYS A 93 -25.80 1.14 -0.23
CA CYS A 93 -25.80 0.72 -1.63
C CYS A 93 -27.08 -0.01 -2.02
N ARG A 94 -27.63 -0.86 -1.15
CA ARG A 94 -28.94 -1.51 -1.39
C ARG A 94 -30.06 -0.51 -1.44
N SER A 95 -30.06 0.47 -0.52
CA SER A 95 -31.08 1.53 -0.48
C SER A 95 -31.07 2.34 -1.78
N LEU A 96 -29.86 2.66 -2.27
CA LEU A 96 -29.68 3.35 -3.54
C LEU A 96 -30.25 2.54 -4.71
N ALA A 97 -29.91 1.25 -4.82
CA ALA A 97 -30.44 0.37 -5.87
C ALA A 97 -31.97 0.17 -5.79
N ALA A 98 -32.54 0.21 -4.58
CA ALA A 98 -33.99 0.10 -4.39
C ALA A 98 -34.74 1.35 -4.87
N THR A 99 -34.15 2.55 -4.73
CA THR A 99 -34.77 3.81 -5.17
C THR A 99 -34.39 4.21 -6.60
N HIS A 100 -33.29 3.67 -7.12
CA HIS A 100 -32.72 3.95 -8.43
C HIS A 100 -32.48 2.63 -9.19
N PRO A 101 -33.45 2.15 -10.00
CA PRO A 101 -33.35 0.87 -10.70
C PRO A 101 -32.17 0.75 -11.67
N GLU A 102 -31.61 1.87 -12.11
CA GLU A 102 -30.39 1.94 -12.93
C GLU A 102 -29.12 1.59 -12.15
N VAL A 103 -29.16 1.66 -10.81
CA VAL A 103 -28.03 1.33 -9.94
C VAL A 103 -28.05 -0.15 -9.60
N ILE A 104 -27.02 -0.86 -10.05
CA ILE A 104 -26.83 -2.27 -9.73
C ILE A 104 -26.14 -2.40 -8.36
N HIS A 105 -26.60 -3.35 -7.55
CA HIS A 105 -25.94 -3.75 -6.31
C HIS A 105 -25.82 -5.29 -6.22
N PRO A 106 -24.60 -5.82 -5.93
CA PRO A 106 -23.31 -5.12 -5.81
C PRO A 106 -22.89 -4.43 -7.13
N GLY A 107 -22.17 -3.30 -7.06
CA GLY A 107 -21.85 -2.51 -8.26
C GLY A 107 -21.00 -1.26 -8.01
N PRO A 108 -20.99 -0.27 -8.91
CA PRO A 108 -20.09 0.88 -8.86
C PRO A 108 -20.15 1.69 -7.57
N ALA A 109 -21.35 1.86 -6.99
CA ALA A 109 -21.52 2.56 -5.71
C ALA A 109 -20.74 1.88 -4.56
N LEU A 110 -20.76 0.55 -4.52
CA LEU A 110 -19.99 -0.23 -3.55
C LEU A 110 -18.48 -0.04 -3.79
N LEU A 111 -18.04 -0.11 -5.05
CA LEU A 111 -16.63 0.05 -5.40
C LEU A 111 -16.09 1.46 -5.15
N LEU A 112 -16.90 2.50 -5.27
CA LEU A 112 -16.44 3.86 -4.94
C LEU A 112 -16.33 4.08 -3.43
N LEU A 113 -17.20 3.43 -2.65
CA LEU A 113 -17.31 3.67 -1.21
C LEU A 113 -16.53 2.66 -0.35
N HIS A 114 -16.13 1.50 -0.86
CA HIS A 114 -15.47 0.45 -0.04
C HIS A 114 -14.18 0.91 0.63
N ARG A 115 -13.46 1.88 0.04
CA ARG A 115 -12.27 2.48 0.65
C ARG A 115 -12.56 3.14 2.01
N PHE A 116 -13.81 3.55 2.24
CA PHE A 116 -14.26 4.12 3.50
C PHE A 116 -14.80 3.08 4.51
N ALA A 117 -14.79 1.79 4.14
CA ALA A 117 -15.23 0.67 4.98
C ALA A 117 -14.13 -0.41 5.07
N PRO A 118 -13.23 -0.32 6.07
CA PRO A 118 -12.18 -1.32 6.25
C PRO A 118 -12.78 -2.65 6.72
N ILE A 119 -12.18 -3.76 6.29
CA ILE A 119 -12.47 -5.09 6.84
C ILE A 119 -11.76 -5.19 8.18
N CYS A 120 -12.52 -5.41 9.24
CA CYS A 120 -12.07 -5.39 10.63
C CYS A 120 -12.27 -6.76 11.29
N GLU A 121 -11.67 -6.92 12.47
CA GLU A 121 -11.86 -8.08 13.33
C GLU A 121 -13.36 -8.23 13.67
N GLY A 122 -13.89 -9.44 13.47
CA GLY A 122 -15.30 -9.76 13.67
C GLY A 122 -16.21 -9.55 12.45
N ASP A 123 -15.72 -8.96 11.36
CA ASP A 123 -16.50 -8.86 10.12
C ASP A 123 -16.63 -10.22 9.41
N ASP A 124 -17.75 -10.41 8.69
CA ASP A 124 -17.91 -11.55 7.78
C ASP A 124 -17.13 -11.30 6.48
N VAL A 125 -15.86 -11.70 6.50
CA VAL A 125 -14.94 -11.51 5.37
C VAL A 125 -15.39 -12.28 4.14
N GLY A 126 -16.04 -13.43 4.31
CA GLY A 126 -16.51 -14.21 3.18
C GLY A 126 -17.61 -13.48 2.42
N TRP A 127 -18.55 -12.92 3.16
CA TRP A 127 -19.59 -12.07 2.60
C TRP A 127 -19.01 -10.82 1.91
N ILE A 128 -18.13 -10.07 2.59
CA ILE A 128 -17.55 -8.84 2.05
C ILE A 128 -16.79 -9.10 0.75
N VAL A 129 -15.94 -10.12 0.74
CA VAL A 129 -15.14 -10.51 -0.43
C VAL A 129 -16.06 -10.89 -1.59
N ALA A 130 -17.14 -11.64 -1.34
CA ALA A 130 -18.08 -12.01 -2.37
C ALA A 130 -18.73 -10.77 -3.01
N GLN A 131 -19.20 -9.82 -2.19
CA GLN A 131 -19.79 -8.56 -2.67
C GLN A 131 -18.80 -7.74 -3.52
N LEU A 132 -17.55 -7.62 -3.08
CA LEU A 132 -16.51 -6.89 -3.80
C LEU A 132 -16.14 -7.58 -5.13
N VAL A 133 -15.97 -8.90 -5.12
CA VAL A 133 -15.64 -9.68 -6.32
C VAL A 133 -16.76 -9.56 -7.35
N GLU A 134 -18.02 -9.69 -6.93
CA GLU A 134 -19.18 -9.51 -7.80
C GLU A 134 -19.21 -8.08 -8.36
N ALA A 135 -19.07 -7.06 -7.51
CA ALA A 135 -19.07 -5.67 -7.93
C ALA A 135 -17.94 -5.34 -8.92
N PHE A 136 -16.72 -5.85 -8.70
CA PHE A 136 -15.62 -5.67 -9.65
C PHE A 136 -15.90 -6.37 -10.99
N GLN A 137 -16.45 -7.59 -10.97
CA GLN A 137 -16.76 -8.34 -12.18
C GLN A 137 -17.88 -7.69 -13.01
N THR A 138 -18.85 -7.04 -12.37
CA THR A 138 -19.93 -6.33 -13.07
C THR A 138 -19.51 -4.94 -13.56
N THR A 139 -18.49 -4.33 -12.95
CA THR A 139 -18.14 -2.93 -13.21
C THR A 139 -16.91 -2.77 -14.10
N THR A 140 -15.95 -3.70 -14.05
CA THR A 140 -14.65 -3.55 -14.73
C THR A 140 -14.04 -4.91 -15.12
N THR A 141 -12.89 -4.88 -15.79
CA THR A 141 -12.18 -6.06 -16.32
C THR A 141 -10.92 -6.43 -15.53
N LEU A 142 -10.88 -6.08 -14.24
CA LEU A 142 -9.76 -6.42 -13.37
C LEU A 142 -9.57 -7.94 -13.24
N SER A 143 -8.32 -8.38 -13.29
CA SER A 143 -7.95 -9.76 -12.99
C SER A 143 -8.20 -10.10 -11.52
N LYS A 144 -8.34 -11.40 -11.21
CA LYS A 144 -8.50 -11.88 -9.82
C LYS A 144 -7.39 -11.39 -8.89
N ALA A 145 -6.14 -11.38 -9.37
CA ALA A 145 -5.00 -10.89 -8.59
C ALA A 145 -5.09 -9.40 -8.29
N GLN A 146 -5.57 -8.60 -9.24
CA GLN A 146 -5.82 -7.17 -9.03
C GLN A 146 -6.95 -6.96 -8.03
N ILE A 147 -8.07 -7.68 -8.16
CA ILE A 147 -9.18 -7.61 -7.20
C ILE A 147 -8.71 -7.96 -5.78
N LEU A 148 -7.92 -9.03 -5.62
CA LEU A 148 -7.37 -9.39 -4.31
C LEU A 148 -6.48 -8.30 -3.72
N ASP A 149 -5.61 -7.69 -4.51
CA ASP A 149 -4.77 -6.57 -4.07
C ASP A 149 -5.62 -5.37 -3.62
N GLN A 150 -6.78 -5.13 -4.21
CA GLN A 150 -7.73 -4.11 -3.75
C GLN A 150 -8.29 -4.45 -2.37
N ILE A 151 -8.78 -5.68 -2.21
CA ILE A 151 -9.39 -6.16 -0.97
C ILE A 151 -8.36 -6.18 0.17
N GLU A 152 -7.13 -6.64 -0.10
CA GLU A 152 -6.05 -6.67 0.88
C GLU A 152 -5.67 -5.26 1.37
N ARG A 153 -5.90 -4.18 0.61
CA ARG A 153 -5.57 -2.83 1.07
C ARG A 153 -6.51 -2.30 2.15
N ILE A 154 -7.77 -2.69 2.09
CA ILE A 154 -8.81 -2.30 3.05
C ILE A 154 -8.95 -3.30 4.20
N ASP A 155 -8.25 -4.44 4.14
CA ASP A 155 -8.26 -5.45 5.20
C ASP A 155 -7.31 -5.08 6.33
N LEU A 156 -7.89 -4.65 7.46
CA LEU A 156 -7.19 -4.19 8.64
C LEU A 156 -7.28 -5.17 9.81
N ARG A 157 -7.78 -6.40 9.60
CA ARG A 157 -7.86 -7.42 10.66
C ARG A 157 -6.50 -7.67 11.30
N GLY A 158 -5.46 -7.82 10.47
CA GLY A 158 -4.06 -7.96 10.93
C GLY A 158 -3.49 -6.74 11.68
N GLU A 159 -4.21 -5.61 11.71
CA GLU A 159 -3.85 -4.41 12.48
C GLU A 159 -4.63 -4.31 13.82
N GLY A 160 -5.35 -5.37 14.21
CA GLY A 160 -6.22 -5.37 15.38
C GLY A 160 -7.39 -4.38 15.25
N ALA A 161 -7.73 -3.99 14.01
CA ALA A 161 -8.78 -3.02 13.76
C ALA A 161 -10.12 -3.63 14.12
N ARG A 162 -10.89 -2.95 14.98
CA ARG A 162 -12.23 -3.39 15.38
C ARG A 162 -13.17 -2.20 15.53
N TRP A 163 -14.41 -2.42 15.15
CA TRP A 163 -15.49 -1.46 15.40
C TRP A 163 -15.99 -1.62 16.82
N LEU A 164 -15.98 -0.53 17.59
CA LEU A 164 -16.50 -0.51 18.95
C LEU A 164 -17.69 0.45 19.06
N PRO A 165 -18.75 0.08 19.80
CA PRO A 165 -19.84 0.98 20.10
C PRO A 165 -19.36 2.07 21.06
N GLY A 166 -19.81 3.30 20.83
CA GLY A 166 -19.53 4.46 21.67
C GLY A 166 -20.77 5.35 21.83
N PRO A 167 -20.67 6.43 22.65
CA PRO A 167 -21.80 7.32 22.95
C PRO A 167 -22.30 8.12 21.74
N ARG A 168 -21.52 8.17 20.65
CA ARG A 168 -21.87 8.83 19.38
C ARG A 168 -21.96 7.80 18.24
N GLY A 169 -22.35 6.57 18.54
CA GLY A 169 -22.37 5.43 17.63
C GLY A 169 -21.00 4.76 17.50
N TRP A 170 -20.70 4.14 16.35
CA TRP A 170 -19.54 3.27 16.20
C TRP A 170 -18.24 4.03 15.92
N GLY A 171 -17.14 3.59 16.53
CA GLY A 171 -15.80 4.11 16.28
C GLY A 171 -14.83 2.99 15.92
N LEU A 172 -13.92 3.26 14.99
CA LEU A 172 -12.85 2.35 14.66
C LEU A 172 -11.74 2.46 15.70
N GLN A 173 -11.41 1.35 16.36
CA GLN A 173 -10.18 1.23 17.14
C GLN A 173 -9.16 0.45 16.32
N VAL A 174 -7.95 0.96 16.21
CA VAL A 174 -6.81 0.24 15.62
C VAL A 174 -5.73 0.14 16.69
N ASP A 175 -5.23 -1.07 16.96
CA ASP A 175 -4.15 -1.32 17.91
C ASP A 175 -2.81 -0.86 17.30
N ARG A 176 -2.65 0.46 17.12
CA ARG A 176 -1.34 1.04 16.80
C ARG A 176 -0.53 1.02 18.08
N GLY A 177 0.39 0.06 18.24
CA GLY A 177 1.29 -0.12 19.39
C GLY A 177 2.27 1.04 19.68
N ALA A 178 1.77 2.28 19.73
CA ALA A 178 2.42 3.46 20.28
C ALA A 178 1.44 4.08 21.29
N PRO A 179 1.89 4.60 22.45
CA PRO A 179 1.03 5.18 23.48
C PRO A 179 0.43 6.55 23.11
N GLY A 180 0.03 6.75 21.86
CA GLY A 180 -0.52 8.00 21.37
C GLY A 180 -1.46 7.81 20.18
N SER A 181 -2.75 7.89 20.50
CA SER A 181 -3.87 8.34 19.67
C SER A 181 -4.82 7.24 19.16
N PRO A 182 -5.97 7.02 19.86
CA PRO A 182 -7.08 6.28 19.30
C PRO A 182 -7.67 7.10 18.15
N CYS A 183 -7.42 6.68 16.91
CA CYS A 183 -8.03 7.25 15.73
C CYS A 183 -9.53 6.87 15.65
N SER A 184 -10.34 7.35 16.59
CA SER A 184 -11.79 7.32 16.47
C SER A 184 -12.25 8.55 15.70
N LEU A 185 -12.75 8.34 14.48
CA LEU A 185 -13.30 9.39 13.59
C LEU A 185 -14.54 10.12 14.16
N ARG A 186 -14.99 9.78 15.38
CA ARG A 186 -16.10 10.48 16.06
C ARG A 186 -15.68 11.24 17.34
N LEU A 187 -14.39 11.23 17.70
CA LEU A 187 -13.83 11.90 18.88
C LEU A 187 -13.06 13.19 18.59
N LEU A 188 -13.10 13.72 17.36
CA LEU A 188 -12.78 15.14 17.13
C LEU A 188 -13.91 16.02 17.70
N ASP A 189 -14.15 15.91 19.01
CA ASP A 189 -14.57 17.08 19.75
C ASP A 189 -13.42 18.07 19.58
N ARG A 190 -13.68 19.16 18.87
CA ARG A 190 -13.04 20.45 19.16
C ARG A 190 -13.40 20.83 20.61
N ALA A 191 -12.90 20.07 21.59
CA ALA A 191 -12.71 20.56 22.93
C ALA A 191 -11.54 21.54 22.82
N GLY A 192 -11.84 22.83 23.03
CA GLY A 192 -10.97 23.94 22.70
C GLY A 192 -9.51 23.72 23.08
N ALA A 193 -8.62 23.95 22.12
CA ALA A 193 -7.28 24.39 22.47
C ALA A 193 -7.45 25.58 23.44
N PRO A 194 -6.79 25.58 24.61
CA PRO A 194 -6.79 26.75 25.48
C PRO A 194 -6.26 27.92 24.65
N GLY A 195 -7.12 28.91 24.39
CA GLY A 195 -6.65 30.17 23.82
C GLY A 195 -5.63 30.77 24.80
N PRO A 196 -4.60 31.47 24.30
CA PRO A 196 -3.63 32.12 25.19
C PRO A 196 -4.40 33.12 26.07
N ASP A 197 -4.30 32.92 27.38
CA ASP A 197 -4.91 33.79 28.39
C ASP A 197 -4.53 35.26 28.15
N ARG A 198 -5.48 36.04 27.63
CA ARG A 198 -5.46 37.49 27.79
C ARG A 198 -6.19 37.80 29.09
N ALA A 199 -5.41 38.09 30.12
CA ALA A 199 -5.90 38.76 31.33
C ALA A 199 -6.64 40.04 30.95
N GLY A 200 -7.94 40.08 31.23
CA GLY A 200 -8.81 41.23 31.00
C GLY A 200 -9.97 41.23 31.98
N ALA A 201 -9.91 42.20 32.90
CA ALA A 201 -10.85 42.72 33.91
C ALA A 201 -12.29 42.14 34.06
N PRO A 202 -12.82 42.10 35.30
CA PRO A 202 -14.20 41.69 35.58
C PRO A 202 -15.19 42.80 35.17
N GLY A 203 -16.16 42.44 34.31
CA GLY A 203 -17.34 43.25 33.98
C GLY A 203 -18.62 42.58 34.52
N PRO A 204 -19.68 43.36 34.83
CA PRO A 204 -20.79 42.90 35.65
C PRO A 204 -21.81 42.05 34.88
N ASP A 205 -22.45 41.19 35.66
CA ASP A 205 -23.46 40.20 35.28
C ASP A 205 -24.51 40.72 34.30
N ARG A 206 -24.61 40.06 33.14
CA ARG A 206 -25.82 40.02 32.34
C ARG A 206 -26.29 38.57 32.26
N ALA A 207 -27.44 38.32 32.87
CA ALA A 207 -28.24 37.13 32.66
C ALA A 207 -28.62 37.04 31.17
N GLY A 208 -27.89 36.21 30.42
CA GLY A 208 -28.23 35.80 29.07
C GLY A 208 -29.16 34.59 29.12
N ALA A 209 -30.26 34.66 28.38
CA ALA A 209 -31.20 33.56 28.16
C ALA A 209 -30.48 32.28 27.69
N PRO A 210 -31.03 31.08 27.99
CA PRO A 210 -30.50 29.83 27.46
C PRO A 210 -30.53 29.90 25.92
N GLY A 211 -29.33 29.89 25.31
CA GLY A 211 -29.18 29.75 23.87
C GLY A 211 -29.77 28.40 23.42
N PRO A 212 -30.22 28.29 22.17
CA PRO A 212 -30.85 27.07 21.67
C PRO A 212 -29.88 25.90 21.80
N ASP A 213 -30.35 24.86 22.48
CA ASP A 213 -29.59 23.66 22.81
C ASP A 213 -28.99 22.97 21.58
N ARG A 214 -27.68 22.74 21.72
CA ARG A 214 -26.88 21.59 21.28
C ARG A 214 -27.19 20.97 19.90
N ALA A 215 -26.27 21.27 18.98
CA ALA A 215 -25.87 20.44 17.87
C ALA A 215 -26.08 18.94 18.11
N GLY A 216 -26.96 18.31 17.33
CA GLY A 216 -27.00 16.86 17.20
C GLY A 216 -25.64 16.37 16.72
N ALA A 217 -25.05 15.44 17.47
CA ALA A 217 -23.75 14.88 17.12
C ALA A 217 -23.85 14.16 15.76
N PRO A 218 -22.87 14.34 14.84
CA PRO A 218 -22.83 13.71 13.52
C PRO A 218 -23.14 12.21 13.49
N GLY A 219 -22.71 11.50 14.53
CA GLY A 219 -22.96 10.07 14.68
C GLY A 219 -24.45 9.70 14.74
N LEU A 220 -25.29 10.53 15.36
CA LEU A 220 -26.73 10.27 15.45
C LEU A 220 -27.42 10.45 14.09
N ALA A 221 -26.95 11.38 13.26
CA ALA A 221 -27.49 11.58 11.92
C ALA A 221 -27.11 10.42 10.98
N LEU A 222 -25.87 9.92 11.08
CA LEU A 222 -25.44 8.75 10.30
C LEU A 222 -26.19 7.47 10.74
N ASP A 223 -26.33 7.26 12.05
CA ASP A 223 -27.06 6.10 12.57
C ASP A 223 -28.55 6.14 12.15
N ALA A 224 -29.18 7.33 12.13
CA ALA A 224 -30.55 7.51 11.63
C ALA A 224 -30.66 7.24 10.12
N MET A 225 -29.72 7.75 9.32
CA MET A 225 -29.65 7.48 7.89
C MET A 225 -29.53 5.98 7.60
N VAL A 226 -28.66 5.28 8.34
CA VAL A 226 -28.48 3.83 8.20
C VAL A 226 -29.74 3.08 8.63
N ALA A 227 -30.39 3.50 9.73
CA ALA A 227 -31.64 2.89 10.17
C ALA A 227 -32.74 3.02 9.09
N GLY A 228 -32.94 4.21 8.52
CA GLY A 228 -33.91 4.42 7.44
C GLY A 228 -33.53 3.70 6.13
N ALA A 229 -32.25 3.43 5.88
CA ALA A 229 -31.82 2.55 4.79
C ALA A 229 -32.21 1.10 5.09
N LEU A 230 -31.86 0.59 6.28
CA LEU A 230 -32.16 -0.78 6.72
C LEU A 230 -33.67 -1.05 6.80
N ASP A 231 -34.48 -0.10 7.22
CA ASP A 231 -35.94 -0.24 7.25
C ASP A 231 -36.52 -0.46 5.85
N ARG A 232 -35.90 0.14 4.82
CA ARG A 232 -36.33 -0.03 3.42
C ARG A 232 -35.89 -1.34 2.80
N VAL A 233 -34.64 -1.73 3.03
CA VAL A 233 -34.05 -2.89 2.35
C VAL A 233 -34.00 -4.16 3.19
N GLY A 234 -34.38 -4.07 4.46
CA GLY A 234 -34.24 -5.13 5.45
C GLY A 234 -32.78 -5.37 5.86
N PRO A 235 -32.55 -6.30 6.80
CA PRO A 235 -31.21 -6.75 7.14
C PRO A 235 -30.49 -7.30 5.90
N PRO A 236 -29.14 -7.29 5.87
CA PRO A 236 -28.40 -7.94 4.79
C PRO A 236 -28.90 -9.38 4.66
N ARG A 237 -29.24 -9.78 3.42
CA ARG A 237 -29.62 -11.16 3.17
C ARG A 237 -28.43 -12.02 3.58
N PRO A 238 -28.61 -13.06 4.40
CA PRO A 238 -27.54 -14.01 4.64
C PRO A 238 -27.13 -14.54 3.27
N VAL A 239 -25.92 -14.19 2.83
CA VAL A 239 -25.40 -14.75 1.59
C VAL A 239 -25.29 -16.24 1.88
N PRO A 240 -25.98 -17.11 1.11
CA PRO A 240 -25.78 -18.54 1.27
C PRO A 240 -24.28 -18.76 1.18
N ALA A 241 -23.73 -19.63 2.03
CA ALA A 241 -22.31 -19.93 2.06
C ALA A 241 -21.89 -20.58 0.73
N SER A 242 -21.91 -19.81 -0.35
CA SER A 242 -21.26 -20.10 -1.60
C SER A 242 -19.79 -20.11 -1.22
N PRO A 243 -19.11 -21.25 -1.36
CA PRO A 243 -17.70 -21.31 -1.07
C PRO A 243 -17.04 -20.24 -1.92
N LEU A 244 -16.34 -19.30 -1.27
CA LEU A 244 -15.52 -18.33 -1.97
C LEU A 244 -14.69 -19.08 -3.02
N PRO A 245 -14.58 -18.57 -4.25
CA PRO A 245 -13.69 -19.16 -5.23
C PRO A 245 -12.32 -19.37 -4.57
N PRO A 246 -11.73 -20.57 -4.66
CA PRO A 246 -10.45 -20.86 -4.04
C PRO A 246 -9.42 -19.78 -4.44
N GLY A 247 -8.74 -19.24 -3.44
CA GLY A 247 -7.73 -18.19 -3.64
C GLY A 247 -8.24 -16.75 -3.55
N LEU A 248 -9.54 -16.49 -3.35
CA LEU A 248 -10.05 -15.13 -3.11
C LEU A 248 -10.13 -14.71 -1.63
N ILE A 249 -9.62 -15.54 -0.71
CA ILE A 249 -9.58 -15.20 0.70
C ILE A 249 -8.41 -14.22 0.93
N PRO A 250 -8.66 -13.02 1.49
CA PRO A 250 -7.61 -12.09 1.85
C PRO A 250 -6.62 -12.78 2.77
N ARG A 251 -5.34 -12.70 2.41
CA ARG A 251 -4.29 -13.39 3.16
C ARG A 251 -4.04 -12.68 4.48
N PRO A 252 -3.57 -13.41 5.52
CA PRO A 252 -3.19 -12.80 6.79
C PRO A 252 -2.22 -11.64 6.58
N GLN A 253 -2.40 -10.55 7.32
CA GLN A 253 -1.51 -9.40 7.28
C GLN A 253 -0.74 -9.29 8.59
N HIS A 254 0.52 -8.94 8.48
CA HIS A 254 1.43 -8.80 9.59
C HIS A 254 2.14 -7.46 9.48
N ARG A 255 1.97 -6.60 10.47
CA ARG A 255 2.63 -5.30 10.50
C ARG A 255 3.84 -5.36 11.42
N LEU A 256 4.99 -4.92 10.90
CA LEU A 256 6.25 -4.94 11.62
C LEU A 256 6.86 -3.53 11.59
N ARG A 257 7.63 -3.21 12.63
CA ARG A 257 8.44 -2.00 12.70
C ARG A 257 9.90 -2.41 12.65
N LEU A 258 10.59 -2.00 11.59
CA LEU A 258 12.03 -2.16 11.46
C LEU A 258 12.70 -0.89 11.99
N ARG A 259 13.44 -1.01 13.09
CA ARG A 259 14.26 0.06 13.67
C ARG A 259 15.70 -0.15 13.27
N LEU A 260 16.33 0.87 12.70
CA LEU A 260 17.73 0.86 12.26
C LEU A 260 18.50 1.96 12.98
N ILE A 261 19.71 1.63 13.43
CA ILE A 261 20.63 2.55 14.12
C ILE A 261 21.65 3.03 13.09
N HIS A 262 21.85 4.35 13.00
CA HIS A 262 22.70 4.93 11.95
C HIS A 262 24.19 4.79 12.24
N ASP A 263 24.55 4.78 13.52
CA ASP A 263 25.92 4.79 14.04
C ASP A 263 26.47 3.36 14.26
N ASP A 264 26.27 2.48 13.28
CA ASP A 264 26.93 1.17 13.28
C ASP A 264 28.32 1.32 12.63
N PRO A 265 29.42 1.15 13.40
CA PRO A 265 30.77 1.37 12.88
C PRO A 265 31.18 0.35 11.82
N GLN A 266 30.53 -0.81 11.75
CA GLN A 266 30.78 -1.83 10.73
C GLN A 266 29.92 -1.62 9.48
N ARG A 267 28.74 -0.99 9.65
CA ARG A 267 27.72 -0.85 8.61
C ARG A 267 27.03 0.51 8.70
N PRO A 268 27.74 1.61 8.39
CA PRO A 268 27.17 2.94 8.53
C PRO A 268 25.94 3.09 7.63
N PHE A 269 24.86 3.64 8.20
CA PHE A 269 23.61 3.84 7.49
C PHE A 269 23.19 5.31 7.59
N PRO A 270 23.36 6.09 6.51
CA PRO A 270 23.04 7.51 6.56
C PRO A 270 21.52 7.70 6.67
N PRO A 271 21.00 8.67 7.46
CA PRO A 271 19.56 8.85 7.67
C PRO A 271 18.73 8.92 6.38
N VAL A 272 19.29 9.58 5.37
CA VAL A 272 18.74 9.75 4.02
C VAL A 272 18.52 8.43 3.25
N ALA A 273 19.24 7.37 3.60
CA ALA A 273 19.09 6.05 2.99
C ALA A 273 17.81 5.32 3.44
N ALA A 274 17.12 5.79 4.48
CA ALA A 274 15.85 5.21 4.94
C ALA A 274 14.79 5.16 3.84
N GLY A 275 14.70 6.22 3.03
CA GLY A 275 13.78 6.28 1.89
C GLY A 275 14.09 5.21 0.84
N VAL A 276 15.37 5.11 0.45
CA VAL A 276 15.85 4.12 -0.53
C VAL A 276 15.60 2.71 -0.04
N LEU A 277 15.95 2.42 1.22
CA LEU A 277 15.71 1.11 1.83
C LEU A 277 14.21 0.77 1.83
N ALA A 278 13.35 1.71 2.22
CA ALA A 278 11.92 1.48 2.21
C ALA A 278 11.41 1.18 0.79
N ALA A 279 11.84 1.95 -0.21
CA ALA A 279 11.48 1.72 -1.61
C ALA A 279 11.92 0.33 -2.11
N VAL A 280 13.17 -0.08 -1.81
CA VAL A 280 13.69 -1.41 -2.17
C VAL A 280 12.90 -2.53 -1.49
N LEU A 281 12.65 -2.42 -0.18
CA LEU A 281 11.85 -3.41 0.56
C LEU A 281 10.41 -3.47 0.04
N ASP A 282 9.83 -2.34 -0.31
CA ASP A 282 8.47 -2.23 -0.82
C ASP A 282 8.36 -2.86 -2.23
N GLY A 283 9.33 -2.57 -3.11
CA GLY A 283 9.48 -3.21 -4.41
C GLY A 283 9.60 -4.73 -4.30
N LEU A 284 10.45 -5.22 -3.40
CA LEU A 284 10.64 -6.66 -3.13
C LEU A 284 9.37 -7.32 -2.61
N LEU A 285 8.74 -6.75 -1.58
CA LEU A 285 7.53 -7.32 -0.98
C LEU A 285 6.38 -7.31 -1.98
N ARG A 286 6.18 -6.24 -2.76
CA ARG A 286 5.16 -6.20 -3.83
C ARG A 286 5.46 -7.21 -4.93
N SER A 287 6.72 -7.33 -5.33
CA SER A 287 7.20 -8.29 -6.33
C SER A 287 6.87 -9.73 -5.97
N ALA A 288 7.10 -10.08 -4.70
CA ALA A 288 6.76 -11.37 -4.14
C ALA A 288 5.24 -11.58 -3.95
N GLY A 289 4.44 -10.51 -4.08
CA GLY A 289 3.07 -10.48 -3.59
C GLY A 289 2.99 -10.68 -2.09
N ARG A 290 4.04 -10.34 -1.34
CA ARG A 290 4.18 -10.56 0.11
C ARG A 290 4.01 -9.28 0.93
N GLY A 291 3.59 -8.17 0.34
CA GLY A 291 3.15 -6.98 1.09
C GLY A 291 3.82 -5.68 0.64
N ARG A 292 4.12 -4.78 1.61
CA ARG A 292 4.59 -3.41 1.37
C ARG A 292 5.59 -2.93 2.44
N ALA A 293 6.35 -1.90 2.13
CA ALA A 293 7.19 -1.19 3.09
C ALA A 293 7.09 0.33 2.93
N SER A 294 7.21 1.09 4.01
CA SER A 294 7.25 2.55 3.98
C SER A 294 8.07 3.11 5.13
N VAL A 295 8.59 4.32 4.98
CA VAL A 295 9.26 5.04 6.07
C VAL A 295 8.20 5.64 6.99
N HIS A 296 8.33 5.40 8.30
CA HIS A 296 7.44 6.01 9.30
C HIS A 296 8.07 7.26 9.93
N SER A 297 9.37 7.19 10.26
CA SER A 297 10.09 8.33 10.82
C SER A 297 11.60 8.18 10.59
N THR A 298 12.26 9.29 10.29
CA THR A 298 13.72 9.38 10.20
C THR A 298 14.20 10.43 11.20
N GLY A 299 15.15 10.08 12.05
CA GLY A 299 15.84 11.02 12.95
C GLY A 299 17.35 10.94 12.76
N GLU A 300 18.12 11.79 13.44
CA GLU A 300 19.58 11.82 13.29
C GLU A 300 20.24 10.48 13.62
N ALA A 301 19.81 9.81 14.69
CA ALA A 301 20.43 8.57 15.18
C ALA A 301 19.75 7.28 14.72
N ARG A 302 18.49 7.35 14.25
CA ARG A 302 17.70 6.15 13.93
C ARG A 302 16.62 6.39 12.88
N SER A 303 16.30 5.33 12.17
CA SER A 303 15.17 5.26 11.24
C SER A 303 14.20 4.18 11.66
N VAL A 304 12.91 4.43 11.48
CA VAL A 304 11.84 3.47 11.72
C VAL A 304 11.05 3.29 10.44
N LEU A 305 11.07 2.08 9.90
CA LEU A 305 10.30 1.69 8.73
C LEU A 305 9.10 0.85 9.20
N SER A 306 7.96 1.05 8.56
CA SER A 306 6.77 0.23 8.71
C SER A 306 6.76 -0.81 7.58
N LEU A 307 6.78 -2.09 7.93
CA LEU A 307 6.62 -3.19 6.98
C LEU A 307 5.24 -3.80 7.15
N ARG A 308 4.60 -4.16 6.06
CA ARG A 308 3.38 -4.95 6.01
C ARG A 308 3.69 -6.21 5.23
N ILE A 309 3.61 -7.36 5.85
CA ILE A 309 3.80 -8.67 5.21
C ILE A 309 2.44 -9.33 5.05
N VAL A 310 2.16 -9.85 3.85
CA VAL A 310 0.89 -10.47 3.48
C VAL A 310 1.13 -11.95 3.17
N GLY A 311 0.32 -12.82 3.78
CA GLY A 311 0.42 -14.27 3.68
C GLY A 311 1.42 -14.85 4.68
N GLY A 312 2.29 -15.74 4.21
CA GLY A 312 3.29 -16.41 5.04
C GLY A 312 4.30 -15.44 5.65
N LEU A 313 4.21 -15.26 6.97
CA LEU A 313 5.04 -14.33 7.73
C LEU A 313 6.53 -14.69 7.72
N GLN A 314 6.86 -15.97 7.88
CA GLN A 314 8.25 -16.42 7.95
C GLN A 314 8.97 -16.20 6.62
N GLU A 315 8.29 -16.47 5.51
CA GLU A 315 8.81 -16.24 4.17
C GLU A 315 9.03 -14.76 3.89
N GLY A 316 8.10 -13.90 4.31
CA GLY A 316 8.28 -12.45 4.20
C GLY A 316 9.42 -11.93 5.08
N LEU A 317 9.54 -12.43 6.32
CA LEU A 317 10.63 -12.09 7.24
C LEU A 317 11.99 -12.49 6.68
N GLN A 318 12.08 -13.69 6.10
CA GLN A 318 13.29 -14.17 5.45
C GLN A 318 13.68 -13.27 4.26
N GLY A 319 12.73 -12.92 3.39
CA GLY A 319 12.98 -12.01 2.28
C GLY A 319 13.45 -10.62 2.72
N VAL A 320 12.85 -10.05 3.77
CA VAL A 320 13.28 -8.78 4.36
C VAL A 320 14.70 -8.90 4.93
N ARG A 321 14.99 -9.99 5.67
CA ARG A 321 16.31 -10.23 6.27
C ARG A 321 17.39 -10.37 5.20
N GLU A 322 17.14 -11.13 4.15
CA GLU A 322 18.04 -11.28 3.01
C GLU A 322 18.29 -9.94 2.33
N ALA A 323 17.24 -9.13 2.10
CA ALA A 323 17.36 -7.83 1.48
C ALA A 323 18.23 -6.87 2.30
N LEU A 324 17.98 -6.80 3.62
CA LEU A 324 18.78 -6.03 4.56
C LEU A 324 20.24 -6.49 4.59
N TRP A 325 20.47 -7.81 4.46
CA TRP A 325 21.80 -8.41 4.33
C TRP A 325 22.49 -8.20 2.99
N TRP A 326 21.79 -7.85 1.92
CA TRP A 326 22.46 -7.42 0.69
C TRP A 326 22.79 -5.92 0.72
N LEU A 327 21.98 -5.13 1.42
CA LEU A 327 22.09 -3.65 1.45
C LEU A 327 23.20 -3.07 2.31
N GLY A 328 23.81 -3.84 3.20
CA GLY A 328 24.69 -3.29 4.23
C GLY A 328 23.90 -2.71 5.38
N ALA A 329 22.69 -3.21 5.68
CA ALA A 329 21.88 -2.64 6.75
C ALA A 329 22.56 -2.86 8.13
N PRO A 330 22.43 -1.89 9.06
CA PRO A 330 23.01 -1.97 10.40
C PRO A 330 22.66 -3.28 11.11
N GLY A 331 23.67 -3.93 11.70
CA GLY A 331 23.53 -5.17 12.46
C GLY A 331 22.54 -5.08 13.65
N PRO A 332 22.54 -4.00 14.47
CA PRO A 332 21.64 -3.89 15.63
C PRO A 332 20.19 -3.54 15.24
N GLY A 333 19.81 -3.72 13.97
CA GLY A 333 18.45 -3.52 13.53
C GLY A 333 17.48 -4.47 14.25
N VAL A 334 16.36 -3.93 14.69
CA VAL A 334 15.31 -4.65 15.41
C VAL A 334 14.04 -4.63 14.59
N LEU A 335 13.54 -5.81 14.28
CA LEU A 335 12.21 -5.97 13.69
C LEU A 335 11.24 -6.42 14.78
N ASP A 336 10.26 -5.57 15.07
CA ASP A 336 9.36 -5.67 16.21
C ASP A 336 7.91 -5.55 15.75
N ASP A 337 7.04 -6.45 16.20
CA ASP A 337 5.59 -6.39 15.97
C ASP A 337 4.80 -6.12 17.25
N GLY A 338 5.49 -5.88 18.36
CA GLY A 338 4.92 -5.68 19.70
C GLY A 338 4.48 -6.96 20.41
N ALA A 339 4.45 -8.11 19.72
CA ALA A 339 3.96 -9.38 20.25
C ALA A 339 5.05 -10.45 20.40
N ARG A 340 6.11 -10.38 19.59
CA ARG A 340 7.20 -11.37 19.54
C ARG A 340 8.54 -10.76 19.96
N PRO A 341 9.50 -11.60 20.38
CA PRO A 341 10.88 -11.16 20.57
C PRO A 341 11.39 -10.49 19.30
N PRO A 342 12.06 -9.32 19.42
CA PRO A 342 12.78 -8.67 18.33
C PRO A 342 13.57 -9.66 17.48
N LEU A 343 13.33 -9.69 16.17
CA LEU A 343 14.23 -10.39 15.26
C LEU A 343 15.49 -9.53 15.10
N VAL A 344 16.62 -10.05 15.57
CA VAL A 344 17.94 -9.40 15.48
C VAL A 344 18.54 -9.71 14.11
N LEU A 345 19.05 -8.67 13.43
CA LEU A 345 19.59 -8.75 12.07
C LEU A 345 21.11 -8.95 12.03
N ASP A 346 21.74 -9.14 13.19
CA ASP A 346 23.19 -9.27 13.37
C ASP A 346 23.76 -10.55 12.75
N ARG A 347 22.94 -11.60 12.66
CA ARG A 347 23.33 -12.90 12.09
C ARG A 347 23.01 -12.99 10.61
N ALA A 348 23.95 -13.51 9.83
CA ALA A 348 23.72 -13.92 8.46
C ALA A 348 22.49 -14.87 8.39
N PRO A 349 21.68 -14.82 7.31
CA PRO A 349 20.64 -15.82 7.09
C PRO A 349 21.22 -17.22 7.28
N GLU A 350 20.45 -18.14 7.89
CA GLU A 350 20.94 -19.50 8.14
C GLU A 350 21.46 -20.14 6.84
N GLU A 351 22.56 -20.88 6.93
CA GLU A 351 23.29 -21.42 5.78
C GLU A 351 22.36 -22.20 4.85
N GLY A 352 22.19 -21.66 3.63
CA GLY A 352 21.25 -22.17 2.64
C GLY A 352 20.59 -21.02 1.92
N TRP A 353 21.32 -20.36 1.01
CA TRP A 353 20.72 -19.38 0.11
C TRP A 353 19.59 -20.05 -0.67
N SER A 354 18.34 -19.77 -0.31
CA SER A 354 17.15 -20.46 -0.85
C SER A 354 16.71 -19.90 -2.21
N GLY A 355 17.65 -19.34 -2.99
CA GLY A 355 17.36 -18.72 -4.29
C GLY A 355 16.78 -17.32 -4.20
N GLY A 356 17.33 -16.53 -3.26
CA GLY A 356 16.84 -15.23 -2.79
C GLY A 356 16.18 -14.36 -3.86
N LEU A 357 15.01 -13.85 -3.50
CA LEU A 357 14.28 -12.88 -4.32
C LEU A 357 15.10 -11.59 -4.37
N MET A 358 15.43 -11.14 -5.57
CA MET A 358 16.06 -9.85 -5.82
C MET A 358 15.11 -9.00 -6.67
N ALA A 359 15.01 -7.72 -6.36
CA ALA A 359 14.27 -6.78 -7.19
C ALA A 359 15.28 -6.14 -8.14
N VAL A 360 15.04 -6.23 -9.43
CA VAL A 360 15.67 -5.35 -10.40
C VAL A 360 14.70 -4.19 -10.59
N ASP A 361 14.81 -3.23 -9.69
CA ASP A 361 13.97 -2.03 -9.71
C ASP A 361 14.64 -0.88 -10.46
N PHE A 362 13.82 0.02 -10.99
CA PHE A 362 14.16 1.05 -12.00
C PHE A 362 14.51 2.40 -11.40
N GLU A 363 14.98 2.40 -10.16
CA GLU A 363 15.39 3.62 -9.47
C GLU A 363 16.91 3.72 -9.49
N VAL A 364 17.44 4.32 -10.56
CA VAL A 364 18.82 4.77 -10.60
C VAL A 364 18.88 6.20 -10.05
N VAL A 365 19.50 6.35 -8.88
CA VAL A 365 19.56 7.60 -8.12
C VAL A 365 20.62 8.55 -8.71
N HIS A 366 20.22 9.66 -9.34
CA HIS A 366 21.15 10.73 -9.71
C HIS A 366 20.94 11.98 -8.85
N LEU A 367 22.03 12.48 -8.25
CA LEU A 367 22.03 13.58 -7.27
C LEU A 367 22.28 14.93 -7.95
N GLY A 368 21.41 15.92 -7.65
CA GLY A 368 21.67 17.33 -7.96
C GLY A 368 22.69 17.96 -7.01
N PRO A 369 23.29 19.12 -7.36
CA PRO A 369 24.51 19.62 -6.70
C PRO A 369 24.32 20.21 -5.29
N GLN A 370 23.09 20.46 -4.83
CA GLN A 370 22.87 21.34 -3.66
C GLN A 370 22.11 20.74 -2.46
N ASP A 371 21.22 19.75 -2.60
CA ASP A 371 20.29 19.39 -1.49
C ASP A 371 20.03 17.89 -1.24
N GLY A 372 20.93 17.00 -1.64
CA GLY A 372 20.75 15.59 -1.35
C GLY A 372 19.63 14.89 -2.17
N TYR A 373 19.77 13.58 -2.19
CA TYR A 373 18.94 12.49 -2.73
C TYR A 373 17.63 12.87 -3.45
N ARG A 374 17.65 12.82 -4.79
CA ARG A 374 16.43 12.66 -5.60
C ARG A 374 16.53 11.40 -6.45
N ILE A 375 15.46 10.63 -6.45
CA ILE A 375 15.32 9.36 -7.17
C ILE A 375 14.52 9.63 -8.44
N GLU A 376 15.07 9.32 -9.61
CA GLU A 376 14.32 9.41 -10.87
C GLU A 376 14.30 8.05 -11.57
N ARG A 377 13.14 7.74 -12.14
CA ARG A 377 12.83 6.46 -12.75
C ARG A 377 13.52 6.38 -14.11
N ALA A 378 14.43 5.42 -14.30
CA ALA A 378 14.92 5.12 -15.65
C ALA A 378 13.70 4.73 -16.49
N VAL A 379 13.43 5.51 -17.54
CA VAL A 379 12.37 5.19 -18.49
C VAL A 379 12.82 3.96 -19.24
N LEU A 380 12.39 2.81 -18.74
CA LEU A 380 12.31 1.59 -19.52
C LEU A 380 11.79 1.95 -20.91
N GLY A 381 12.45 1.43 -21.95
CA GLY A 381 11.67 1.06 -23.12
C GLY A 381 10.55 0.18 -22.54
N GLY A 382 9.30 0.63 -22.61
CA GLY A 382 8.23 0.18 -21.70
C GLY A 382 8.05 -1.33 -21.64
N GLU A 383 7.05 -1.83 -20.90
CA GLU A 383 6.81 -3.28 -20.71
C GLU A 383 7.01 -4.14 -21.97
N HIS A 384 6.64 -3.61 -23.14
CA HIS A 384 6.93 -4.22 -24.44
C HIS A 384 8.41 -4.52 -24.73
N THR A 385 9.34 -3.58 -24.51
CA THR A 385 10.78 -3.79 -24.76
C THR A 385 11.34 -4.90 -23.87
N ILE A 386 10.96 -4.92 -22.58
CA ILE A 386 11.37 -6.00 -21.66
C ILE A 386 10.83 -7.34 -22.13
N ARG A 387 9.55 -7.39 -22.55
CA ARG A 387 8.95 -8.62 -23.06
C ARG A 387 9.67 -9.12 -24.32
N THR A 388 9.96 -8.24 -25.27
CA THR A 388 10.76 -8.58 -26.45
C THR A 388 12.15 -9.09 -26.07
N TRP A 389 12.81 -8.47 -25.08
CA TRP A 389 14.09 -8.95 -24.56
C TRP A 389 13.97 -10.35 -23.93
N LEU A 390 12.91 -10.60 -23.16
CA LEU A 390 12.62 -11.92 -22.55
C LEU A 390 12.41 -13.01 -23.59
N GLU A 391 11.74 -12.71 -24.69
CA GLU A 391 11.57 -13.63 -25.83
C GLU A 391 12.93 -13.97 -26.46
N VAL A 392 13.80 -12.96 -26.66
CA VAL A 392 15.14 -13.14 -27.24
C VAL A 392 16.03 -14.01 -26.36
N VAL A 393 15.94 -13.92 -25.03
CA VAL A 393 16.70 -14.77 -24.10
C VAL A 393 16.04 -16.13 -23.85
N GLY A 394 14.92 -16.43 -24.50
CA GLY A 394 14.24 -17.73 -24.41
C GLY A 394 13.51 -17.93 -23.08
N ALA A 395 12.91 -16.88 -22.52
CA ALA A 395 12.03 -17.02 -21.38
C ALA A 395 10.81 -17.90 -21.73
N GLY A 396 10.47 -18.81 -20.82
CA GLY A 396 9.26 -19.63 -20.94
C GLY A 396 7.98 -18.79 -20.79
N ALA A 397 6.83 -19.42 -21.03
CA ALA A 397 5.53 -18.77 -20.87
C ALA A 397 5.32 -18.21 -19.44
N VAL A 398 4.54 -17.13 -19.34
CA VAL A 398 4.14 -16.55 -18.05
C VAL A 398 3.29 -17.55 -17.28
N GLY A 399 3.76 -17.97 -16.11
CA GLY A 399 3.02 -18.79 -15.18
C GLY A 399 1.79 -18.08 -14.59
N PRO A 400 0.88 -18.82 -13.93
CA PRO A 400 -0.32 -18.25 -13.32
C PRO A 400 -0.01 -17.24 -12.20
N ASP A 401 1.18 -17.29 -11.63
CA ASP A 401 1.71 -16.38 -10.62
C ASP A 401 2.42 -15.14 -11.22
N GLY A 402 2.43 -15.03 -12.56
CA GLY A 402 3.08 -13.95 -13.30
C GLY A 402 4.58 -14.14 -13.52
N TRP A 403 5.17 -15.25 -13.07
CA TRP A 403 6.59 -15.53 -13.25
C TRP A 403 6.87 -16.26 -14.57
N GLN A 404 7.94 -15.86 -15.25
CA GLN A 404 8.53 -16.56 -16.39
C GLN A 404 9.82 -17.23 -15.93
N GLN A 405 10.18 -18.37 -16.51
CA GLN A 405 11.41 -19.10 -16.17
C GLN A 405 12.36 -19.10 -17.37
N ILE A 406 13.62 -18.74 -17.14
CA ILE A 406 14.73 -18.89 -18.09
C ILE A 406 15.60 -20.03 -17.57
N ARG A 407 15.82 -21.03 -18.44
CA ARG A 407 16.69 -22.17 -18.15
C ARG A 407 17.96 -22.08 -19.00
N CYS A 408 19.10 -21.99 -18.34
CA CYS A 408 20.41 -21.94 -18.99
C CYS A 408 20.90 -23.36 -19.30
N SER A 409 21.78 -23.49 -20.30
CA SER A 409 22.34 -24.78 -20.75
C SER A 409 23.24 -25.44 -19.71
N ASP A 410 23.81 -24.67 -18.79
CA ASP A 410 24.61 -25.13 -17.64
C ASP A 410 23.74 -25.56 -16.44
N GLY A 411 22.42 -25.65 -16.64
CA GLY A 411 21.46 -25.99 -15.60
C GLY A 411 21.00 -24.76 -14.80
N GLY A 412 21.55 -23.58 -15.00
CA GLY A 412 21.03 -22.37 -14.35
C GLY A 412 19.52 -22.17 -14.49
N VAL A 413 18.89 -21.66 -13.44
CA VAL A 413 17.47 -21.35 -13.47
C VAL A 413 17.20 -19.97 -12.86
N LEU A 414 16.66 -19.08 -13.69
CA LEU A 414 16.27 -17.72 -13.33
C LEU A 414 14.76 -17.57 -13.50
N ARG A 415 14.08 -17.04 -12.50
CA ARG A 415 12.69 -16.60 -12.63
C ARG A 415 12.66 -15.09 -12.79
N ILE A 416 11.80 -14.61 -13.67
CA ILE A 416 11.60 -13.18 -13.91
C ILE A 416 10.10 -12.86 -13.88
N ARG A 417 9.73 -11.78 -13.21
CA ARG A 417 8.37 -11.23 -13.25
C ARG A 417 8.45 -9.76 -13.64
N VAL A 418 7.85 -9.41 -14.77
CA VAL A 418 7.73 -8.03 -15.23
C VAL A 418 6.55 -7.37 -14.53
N GLN A 419 6.77 -6.17 -14.02
CA GLN A 419 5.80 -5.32 -13.35
C GLN A 419 5.78 -3.94 -14.00
N ARG A 420 4.73 -3.16 -13.73
CA ARG A 420 4.63 -1.78 -14.21
C ARG A 420 5.79 -0.92 -13.68
N THR A 421 6.23 -1.18 -12.46
CA THR A 421 7.31 -0.42 -11.79
C THR A 421 8.69 -1.01 -12.03
N GLY A 422 8.79 -2.31 -12.30
CA GLY A 422 10.07 -2.91 -12.60
C GLY A 422 10.09 -4.40 -12.87
N ILE A 423 11.20 -5.06 -12.55
CA ILE A 423 11.42 -6.48 -12.81
C ILE A 423 11.80 -7.15 -11.50
N ALA A 424 11.05 -8.14 -11.07
CA ALA A 424 11.50 -9.02 -10.01
C ALA A 424 12.28 -10.18 -10.60
N ILE A 425 13.41 -10.53 -9.99
CA ILE A 425 14.14 -11.75 -10.33
C ILE A 425 14.29 -12.67 -9.11
N SER A 426 14.31 -13.97 -9.34
CA SER A 426 14.64 -14.95 -8.30
C SER A 426 15.52 -16.02 -8.91
N PHE A 427 16.55 -16.41 -8.17
CA PHE A 427 17.56 -17.34 -8.63
C PHE A 427 17.25 -18.73 -8.09
N GLU A 428 16.43 -19.53 -8.77
CA GLU A 428 16.18 -20.91 -8.31
C GLU A 428 17.45 -21.75 -8.31
N ARG A 429 18.36 -21.52 -9.27
CA ARG A 429 19.70 -22.14 -9.30
C ARG A 429 20.71 -21.22 -9.97
N LEU A 430 21.59 -20.60 -9.17
CA LEU A 430 22.67 -19.76 -9.68
C LEU A 430 23.67 -20.58 -10.48
N SER A 431 24.15 -19.99 -11.57
CA SER A 431 25.14 -20.56 -12.47
C SER A 431 25.79 -19.43 -13.27
N PRO A 432 26.93 -19.67 -13.93
CA PRO A 432 27.52 -18.70 -14.84
C PRO A 432 26.56 -18.22 -15.94
N GLY A 433 25.73 -19.11 -16.48
CA GLY A 433 24.73 -18.81 -17.49
C GLY A 433 23.66 -17.85 -16.99
N VAL A 434 23.15 -18.05 -15.77
CA VAL A 434 22.20 -17.12 -15.15
C VAL A 434 22.83 -15.75 -14.92
N SER A 435 24.06 -15.72 -14.40
CA SER A 435 24.80 -14.46 -14.23
C SER A 435 25.05 -13.74 -15.55
N ALA A 436 25.28 -14.47 -16.65
CA ALA A 436 25.39 -13.86 -17.98
C ALA A 436 24.08 -13.26 -18.48
N VAL A 437 22.94 -13.92 -18.26
CA VAL A 437 21.61 -13.38 -18.60
C VAL A 437 21.34 -12.11 -17.79
N VAL A 438 21.59 -12.12 -16.48
CA VAL A 438 21.39 -10.95 -15.61
C VAL A 438 22.36 -9.82 -15.97
N HIS A 439 23.63 -10.11 -16.22
CA HIS A 439 24.64 -9.10 -16.62
C HIS A 439 24.25 -8.42 -17.94
N ARG A 440 23.80 -9.19 -18.93
CA ARG A 440 23.27 -8.64 -20.17
C ARG A 440 22.02 -7.79 -19.92
N MET A 441 21.11 -8.24 -19.06
CA MET A 441 19.90 -7.50 -18.73
C MET A 441 20.21 -6.13 -18.12
N ILE A 442 21.11 -6.08 -17.13
CA ILE A 442 21.51 -4.82 -16.49
C ILE A 442 22.27 -3.90 -17.44
N GLY A 443 23.11 -4.43 -18.35
CA GLY A 443 23.83 -3.63 -19.34
C GLY A 443 22.96 -3.11 -20.47
N ASP A 444 22.21 -4.00 -21.13
CA ASP A 444 21.39 -3.65 -22.31
C ASP A 444 20.24 -2.71 -21.95
N GLN A 445 19.70 -2.81 -20.74
CA GLN A 445 18.55 -2.03 -20.29
C GLN A 445 18.91 -0.93 -19.29
N GLY A 446 20.18 -0.79 -18.91
CA GLY A 446 20.64 0.21 -17.93
C GLY A 446 20.01 0.03 -16.55
N LEU A 447 19.99 -1.21 -16.05
CA LEU A 447 19.33 -1.56 -14.78
C LEU A 447 20.32 -1.59 -13.62
N VAL A 448 19.78 -1.35 -12.43
CA VAL A 448 20.45 -1.63 -11.16
C VAL A 448 19.86 -2.91 -10.57
N LEU A 449 20.73 -3.85 -10.25
CA LEU A 449 20.34 -5.02 -9.48
C LEU A 449 20.29 -4.65 -7.99
N ALA A 450 19.08 -4.41 -7.48
CA ALA A 450 18.81 -4.19 -6.07
C ALA A 450 18.62 -5.55 -5.35
N PRO A 451 18.95 -5.63 -4.05
CA PRO A 451 19.36 -4.55 -3.15
C PRO A 451 20.83 -4.13 -3.29
N MET A 452 21.64 -4.87 -4.03
CA MET A 452 23.10 -4.76 -3.98
C MET A 452 23.67 -3.48 -4.60
N GLY A 453 22.89 -2.76 -5.42
CA GLY A 453 23.42 -1.60 -6.15
C GLY A 453 24.41 -2.01 -7.25
N ILE A 454 24.19 -3.14 -7.91
CA ILE A 454 25.10 -3.62 -8.96
C ILE A 454 24.66 -3.10 -10.33
N VAL A 455 25.60 -2.53 -11.07
CA VAL A 455 25.42 -2.06 -12.46
C VAL A 455 26.46 -2.68 -13.38
N ALA A 456 26.14 -2.81 -14.67
CA ALA A 456 27.14 -3.13 -15.68
C ALA A 456 27.92 -1.88 -16.11
N GLU A 457 29.19 -2.06 -16.44
CA GLU A 457 30.10 -0.98 -16.86
C GLU A 457 29.64 -0.24 -18.13
N ALA A 458 29.03 -0.98 -19.07
CA ALA A 458 28.51 -0.42 -20.30
C ALA A 458 27.18 0.30 -20.04
N GLY A 459 27.20 1.58 -19.68
CA GLY A 459 26.00 2.41 -19.78
C GLY A 459 25.84 3.56 -18.78
N HIS A 460 26.64 3.66 -17.73
CA HIS A 460 26.37 4.63 -16.66
C HIS A 460 27.57 5.53 -16.34
N GLY A 461 27.32 6.84 -16.32
CA GLY A 461 28.20 7.78 -15.65
C GLY A 461 28.25 7.46 -14.16
N ILE A 462 29.40 7.70 -13.52
CA ILE A 462 29.67 7.36 -12.11
C ILE A 462 28.49 7.75 -11.21
N LEU A 463 27.83 6.74 -10.63
CA LEU A 463 26.76 6.91 -9.64
C LEU A 463 27.38 6.92 -8.25
N GLY A 464 27.67 8.12 -7.75
CA GLY A 464 28.12 8.32 -6.37
C GLY A 464 26.95 8.33 -5.40
N VAL A 465 26.36 7.17 -5.11
CA VAL A 465 25.47 7.04 -3.95
C VAL A 465 26.27 6.55 -2.72
N PRO A 466 26.13 7.20 -1.56
CA PRO A 466 26.84 6.82 -0.35
C PRO A 466 26.29 5.53 0.27
N TRP A 467 25.06 5.13 -0.07
CA TRP A 467 24.46 3.89 0.41
C TRP A 467 23.28 3.44 -0.49
N PRO A 468 23.18 2.15 -0.87
CA PRO A 468 24.25 1.15 -0.75
C PRO A 468 25.44 1.53 -1.63
N SER A 469 26.65 1.05 -1.32
CA SER A 469 27.81 1.24 -2.19
C SER A 469 27.55 0.57 -3.54
N MET A 470 27.64 1.30 -4.64
CA MET A 470 27.41 0.73 -5.97
C MET A 470 28.60 -0.14 -6.40
N SER A 471 28.33 -1.30 -7.01
CA SER A 471 29.35 -2.09 -7.70
C SER A 471 29.20 -1.96 -9.21
N VAL A 472 30.30 -1.71 -9.89
CA VAL A 472 30.35 -1.84 -11.34
C VAL A 472 30.95 -3.20 -11.69
N VAL A 473 30.16 -4.06 -12.33
CA VAL A 473 30.62 -5.37 -12.83
C VAL A 473 30.91 -5.29 -14.33
N SER A 474 32.18 -5.46 -14.67
CA SER A 474 32.65 -5.39 -16.07
C SER A 474 32.33 -6.63 -16.90
N SER A 475 31.96 -7.76 -16.25
CA SER A 475 31.69 -9.01 -16.96
C SER A 475 30.67 -9.91 -16.25
N PRO A 476 30.03 -10.84 -16.98
CA PRO A 476 29.21 -11.90 -16.41
C PRO A 476 29.90 -12.72 -15.32
N ARG A 477 31.20 -12.98 -15.51
CA ARG A 477 32.01 -13.75 -14.56
C ARG A 477 32.18 -12.99 -13.24
N ALA A 478 32.48 -11.70 -13.31
CA ALA A 478 32.58 -10.85 -12.12
C ALA A 478 31.24 -10.81 -11.35
N LEU A 479 30.12 -10.72 -12.07
CA LEU A 479 28.79 -10.81 -11.45
C LEU A 479 28.57 -12.19 -10.80
N HIS A 480 28.96 -13.27 -11.47
CA HIS A 480 28.82 -14.63 -10.92
C HIS A 480 29.60 -14.81 -9.62
N GLU A 481 30.89 -14.47 -9.64
CA GLU A 481 31.78 -14.58 -8.47
C GLU A 481 31.27 -13.72 -7.31
N LEU A 482 30.66 -12.56 -7.59
CA LEU A 482 30.04 -11.70 -6.58
C LEU A 482 28.80 -12.36 -5.97
N LEU A 483 27.87 -12.85 -6.80
CA LEU A 483 26.63 -13.48 -6.34
C LEU A 483 26.90 -14.79 -5.58
N GLU A 484 27.85 -15.60 -6.04
CA GLU A 484 28.26 -16.86 -5.41
C GLU A 484 28.93 -16.62 -4.05
N ALA A 485 29.75 -15.58 -3.93
CA ALA A 485 30.38 -15.22 -2.66
C ALA A 485 29.38 -14.71 -1.61
N GLY A 486 28.18 -14.31 -2.05
CA GLY A 486 27.07 -13.96 -1.18
C GLY A 486 27.18 -12.59 -0.51
N PRO A 487 26.18 -12.24 0.31
CA PRO A 487 26.02 -10.90 0.88
C PRO A 487 27.16 -10.48 1.81
N TYR A 488 27.69 -11.41 2.60
CA TYR A 488 28.77 -11.11 3.54
C TYR A 488 30.07 -10.72 2.81
N SER A 489 30.46 -11.52 1.81
CA SER A 489 31.65 -11.24 1.00
C SER A 489 31.51 -9.96 0.20
N TRP A 490 30.30 -9.64 -0.25
CA TRP A 490 29.96 -8.38 -0.91
C TRP A 490 30.30 -7.18 -0.02
N TRP A 491 29.86 -7.18 1.25
CA TRP A 491 30.15 -6.09 2.18
C TRP A 491 31.61 -5.96 2.57
N CYS A 492 32.27 -7.10 2.85
CA CYS A 492 33.65 -7.08 3.32
C CYS A 492 34.64 -6.52 2.29
N ARG A 493 34.29 -6.49 1.00
CA ARG A 493 35.17 -5.96 -0.05
C ARG A 493 35.25 -4.43 -0.05
N GLY A 494 34.33 -3.74 0.65
CA GLY A 494 34.22 -2.28 0.61
C GLY A 494 33.90 -1.75 -0.79
N PRO A 495 33.52 -0.47 -0.92
CA PRO A 495 33.52 0.19 -2.22
C PRO A 495 34.96 0.21 -2.75
N GLY A 496 35.19 -0.49 -3.87
CA GLY A 496 36.45 -0.51 -4.60
C GLY A 496 36.65 0.71 -5.49
#